data_AF-A0A1Y1RVQ4-F1
#
_entry.id   AF-A0A1Y1RVQ4-F1
#
_cell.length_a   1.000
_cell.length_b   1.000
_cell.length_c   1.000
_cell.angle_alpha   90.00
_cell.angle_beta   90.00
_cell.angle_gamma   90.00
#
_symmetry.space_group_name_H-M   'P 1'
#
loop_
_entity.id
_entity.type
_entity.pdbx_description
1 polymer ?
#
loop_
_entity_poly.entity_id
_entity_poly.type
_entity_poly.pdbx_seq_one_letter_code
_entity_poly.pdbx_strand_id
1 'polypeptide(L)'
;MRRKRRVSPKSYSLARLLSKQPKSLARHPLYPRMFQFYRLSTSLKSLRFSRRCYSLLDRAVIAPEHLGNFYKTYRLPKDPFFPLFFAIKRDYLNHRKDLKRRRESYILARVRELDPQILRFIRYLGKLEQKLNAAGKTPVWEKTVYPGSKKRADEYLRCSLDQWIQIFRSFGDGLQKRYPRKAGIADWERVFAAFILECPPGEDSAHYPDEALVRRQYRKLSKLYHPDSGGNPEHFRLIKQARDILTEGFRE
;
A
#
# COMPACT_ATOMS: atom_id res chain seq x y z
N MET A 1 41.10 -9.41 31.13
CA MET A 1 39.89 -9.57 30.28
C MET A 1 38.62 -9.28 31.09
N ARG A 2 37.95 -8.14 30.86
CA ARG A 2 36.66 -7.81 31.51
C ARG A 2 35.54 -8.68 30.92
N ARG A 3 34.99 -9.62 31.70
CA ARG A 3 33.77 -10.36 31.34
C ARG A 3 32.63 -9.35 31.12
N LYS A 4 32.21 -9.15 29.86
CA LYS A 4 31.00 -8.38 29.52
C LYS A 4 29.82 -8.96 30.31
N ARG A 5 29.23 -8.16 31.22
CA ARG A 5 27.99 -8.50 31.93
C ARG A 5 26.94 -8.91 30.89
N ARG A 6 26.52 -10.18 30.89
CA ARG A 6 25.40 -10.65 30.07
C ARG A 6 24.15 -9.89 30.51
N VAL A 7 23.63 -9.03 29.64
CA VAL A 7 22.34 -8.37 29.84
C VAL A 7 21.29 -9.46 30.06
N SER A 8 20.55 -9.39 31.16
CA SER A 8 19.53 -10.37 31.46
C SER A 8 18.50 -10.40 30.32
N PRO A 9 18.07 -11.59 29.87
CA PRO A 9 17.10 -11.67 28.79
C PRO A 9 15.81 -10.99 29.23
N LYS A 10 15.33 -10.02 28.44
CA LYS A 10 14.05 -9.34 28.69
C LYS A 10 12.95 -10.38 28.83
N SER A 11 12.38 -10.48 30.02
CA SER A 11 11.22 -11.32 30.30
C SER A 11 9.93 -10.53 30.06
N TYR A 12 8.90 -11.23 29.59
CA TYR A 12 7.60 -10.64 29.31
C TYR A 12 6.55 -11.28 30.23
N SER A 13 5.58 -10.52 30.72
CA SER A 13 4.47 -11.05 31.53
C SER A 13 3.19 -11.13 30.72
N LEU A 14 2.23 -11.90 31.25
CA LEU A 14 0.90 -11.98 30.66
C LEU A 14 0.13 -10.67 30.80
N ALA A 15 0.31 -9.95 31.90
CA ALA A 15 -0.20 -8.59 32.08
C ALA A 15 0.23 -7.66 30.93
N ARG A 16 1.52 -7.74 30.54
CA ARG A 16 2.06 -6.97 29.42
C ARG A 16 1.54 -7.44 28.07
N LEU A 17 1.27 -8.74 27.91
CA LEU A 17 0.64 -9.25 26.69
C LEU A 17 -0.75 -8.66 26.54
N LEU A 18 -1.57 -8.73 27.60
CA LEU A 18 -2.95 -8.25 27.63
C LEU A 18 -3.02 -6.72 27.47
N SER A 19 -2.16 -5.95 28.13
CA SER A 19 -2.18 -4.48 28.02
C SER A 19 -1.81 -3.95 26.63
N LYS A 20 -1.05 -4.73 25.86
CA LYS A 20 -0.72 -4.42 24.46
C LYS A 20 -1.78 -4.89 23.46
N GLN A 21 -2.79 -5.64 23.90
CA GLN A 21 -3.86 -6.06 23.01
C GLN A 21 -4.75 -4.86 22.63
N PRO A 22 -5.30 -4.85 21.41
CA PRO A 22 -6.23 -3.81 20.99
C PRO A 22 -7.50 -3.87 21.84
N LYS A 23 -8.02 -2.69 22.22
CA LYS A 23 -9.24 -2.58 23.05
C LYS A 23 -10.45 -3.29 22.46
N SER A 24 -10.53 -3.41 21.12
CA SER A 24 -11.61 -4.14 20.44
C SER A 24 -11.64 -5.64 20.75
N LEU A 25 -10.50 -6.23 21.14
CA LEU A 25 -10.42 -7.63 21.53
C LEU A 25 -11.22 -7.90 22.82
N ALA A 26 -11.34 -6.89 23.69
CA ALA A 26 -12.17 -6.95 24.89
C ALA A 26 -13.68 -7.00 24.62
N ARG A 27 -14.11 -6.69 23.39
CA ARG A 27 -15.52 -6.78 22.97
C ARG A 27 -15.92 -8.21 22.58
N HIS A 28 -14.97 -9.14 22.50
CA HIS A 28 -15.27 -10.52 22.16
C HIS A 28 -16.09 -11.18 23.27
N PRO A 29 -17.17 -11.94 22.96
CA PRO A 29 -18.05 -12.54 23.98
C PRO A 29 -17.33 -13.40 25.03
N LEU A 30 -16.29 -14.14 24.60
CA LEU A 30 -15.47 -14.98 25.49
C LEU A 30 -14.40 -14.24 26.29
N TYR A 31 -14.18 -12.94 26.03
CA TYR A 31 -13.11 -12.19 26.68
C TYR A 31 -13.29 -12.06 28.20
N PRO A 32 -14.48 -11.75 28.75
CA PRO A 32 -14.67 -11.69 30.19
C PRO A 32 -14.30 -13.01 30.89
N ARG A 33 -14.70 -14.14 30.30
CA ARG A 33 -14.37 -15.49 30.79
C ARG A 33 -12.86 -15.77 30.75
N MET A 34 -12.20 -15.46 29.64
CA MET A 34 -10.74 -15.56 29.52
C MET A 34 -10.03 -14.70 30.58
N PHE A 35 -10.49 -13.46 30.76
CA PHE A 35 -9.89 -12.54 31.73
C PHE A 35 -10.13 -12.97 33.17
N GLN A 36 -11.27 -13.61 33.46
CA GLN A 36 -11.56 -14.22 34.76
C GLN A 36 -10.54 -15.31 35.11
N PHE A 37 -10.21 -16.22 34.19
CA PHE A 37 -9.16 -17.24 34.42
C PHE A 37 -7.82 -16.59 34.77
N TYR A 38 -7.44 -15.53 34.05
CA TYR A 38 -6.24 -14.77 34.38
C TYR A 38 -6.30 -14.12 35.77
N ARG A 39 -7.44 -13.53 36.15
CA ARG A 39 -7.61 -12.87 37.46
C ARG A 39 -7.56 -13.84 38.62
N LEU A 40 -8.05 -15.07 38.45
CA LEU A 40 -8.10 -16.07 39.52
C LEU A 40 -6.78 -16.85 39.64
N SER A 41 -6.06 -17.05 38.53
CA SER A 41 -4.85 -17.87 38.51
C SER A 41 -3.60 -17.09 38.96
N THR A 42 -3.08 -17.42 40.14
CA THR A 42 -1.80 -16.88 40.65
C THR A 42 -0.62 -17.28 39.76
N SER A 43 -0.64 -18.51 39.24
CA SER A 43 0.37 -19.02 38.30
C SER A 43 0.46 -18.20 37.02
N LEU A 44 -0.67 -17.78 36.45
CA LEU A 44 -0.68 -16.95 35.24
C LEU A 44 -0.18 -15.53 35.50
N LYS A 45 -0.41 -14.98 36.70
CA LYS A 45 0.07 -13.64 37.08
C LYS A 45 1.59 -13.61 37.28
N SER A 46 2.18 -14.66 37.83
CA SER A 46 3.62 -14.75 38.07
C SER A 46 4.41 -15.21 36.83
N LEU A 47 3.74 -15.78 35.83
CA LEU A 47 4.35 -16.34 34.63
C LEU A 47 5.22 -15.34 33.85
N ARG A 48 6.41 -15.78 33.48
CA ARG A 48 7.37 -15.03 32.67
C ARG A 48 7.69 -15.77 31.39
N PHE A 49 7.56 -15.07 30.27
CA PHE A 49 7.79 -15.59 28.93
C PHE A 49 9.15 -15.15 28.39
N SER A 50 9.76 -16.05 27.61
CA SER A 50 10.76 -15.66 26.62
C SER A 50 10.13 -14.81 25.52
N ARG A 51 10.95 -14.01 24.82
CA ARG A 51 10.50 -13.22 23.67
C ARG A 51 9.82 -14.08 22.59
N ARG A 52 10.31 -15.31 22.38
CA ARG A 52 9.76 -16.25 21.38
C ARG A 52 8.35 -16.70 21.77
N CYS A 53 8.15 -17.15 23.02
CA CYS A 53 6.83 -17.53 23.51
C CYS A 53 5.84 -16.35 23.43
N TYR A 54 6.27 -15.17 23.89
CA TYR A 54 5.48 -13.95 23.79
C TYR A 54 5.05 -13.65 22.35
N SER A 55 5.97 -13.76 21.37
CA SER A 55 5.66 -13.52 19.97
C SER A 55 4.71 -14.55 19.38
N LEU A 56 4.75 -15.81 19.82
CA LEU A 56 3.83 -16.85 19.37
C LEU A 56 2.42 -16.63 19.91
N LEU A 57 2.31 -16.21 21.18
CA LEU A 57 1.05 -15.79 21.79
C LEU A 57 0.47 -14.58 21.03
N ASP A 58 1.25 -13.52 20.88
CA ASP A 58 0.76 -12.28 20.26
C ASP A 58 0.35 -12.45 18.78
N ARG A 59 0.98 -13.38 18.05
CA ARG A 59 0.61 -13.69 16.66
C ARG A 59 -0.47 -14.78 16.55
N ALA A 60 -0.83 -15.44 17.65
CA ALA A 60 -1.79 -16.54 17.72
C ALA A 60 -1.58 -17.67 16.68
N VAL A 61 -0.32 -18.04 16.43
CA VAL A 61 0.05 -18.99 15.37
C VAL A 61 -0.21 -20.45 15.78
N ILE A 62 -0.24 -20.77 17.08
CA ILE A 62 -0.23 -22.15 17.60
C ILE A 62 -1.58 -22.83 17.48
N ALA A 63 -1.77 -23.71 16.49
CA ALA A 63 -3.01 -24.46 16.26
C ALA A 63 -3.49 -25.22 17.51
N PRO A 64 -4.82 -25.43 17.70
CA PRO A 64 -5.36 -26.10 18.89
C PRO A 64 -4.71 -27.47 19.16
N GLU A 65 -4.47 -28.25 18.11
CA GLU A 65 -3.81 -29.56 18.12
C GLU A 65 -2.35 -29.50 18.61
N HIS A 66 -1.69 -28.35 18.51
CA HIS A 66 -0.30 -28.16 18.94
C HIS A 66 -0.18 -27.52 20.32
N LEU A 67 -1.30 -27.26 21.00
CA LEU A 67 -1.30 -26.57 22.29
C LEU A 67 -0.61 -27.39 23.39
N GLY A 68 -0.74 -28.72 23.36
CA GLY A 68 -0.03 -29.61 24.28
C GLY A 68 1.48 -29.50 24.17
N ASN A 69 2.01 -29.45 22.95
CA ASN A 69 3.44 -29.25 22.69
C ASN A 69 3.89 -27.85 23.12
N PHE A 70 3.07 -26.84 22.83
CA PHE A 70 3.35 -25.47 23.24
C PHE A 70 3.49 -25.33 24.77
N TYR A 71 2.60 -25.97 25.53
CA TYR A 71 2.72 -26.01 27.00
C TYR A 71 4.01 -26.67 27.46
N LYS A 72 4.37 -27.83 26.88
CA LYS A 72 5.60 -28.55 27.23
C LYS A 72 6.85 -27.73 26.91
N THR A 73 6.94 -27.20 25.68
CA THR A 73 8.12 -26.46 25.20
C THR A 73 8.39 -25.21 26.02
N TYR A 74 7.35 -24.47 26.41
CA TYR A 74 7.48 -23.22 27.15
C TYR A 74 7.17 -23.35 28.65
N ARG A 75 6.98 -24.57 29.15
CA ARG A 75 6.65 -24.88 30.55
C ARG A 75 5.48 -24.04 31.08
N LEU A 76 4.42 -23.96 30.28
CA LEU A 76 3.23 -23.18 30.61
C LEU A 76 2.23 -24.03 31.41
N PRO A 77 1.46 -23.43 32.34
CA PRO A 77 0.38 -24.14 33.00
C PRO A 77 -0.70 -24.52 31.97
N LYS A 78 -1.30 -25.70 32.14
CA LYS A 78 -2.46 -26.16 31.35
C LYS A 78 -3.74 -25.43 31.79
N ASP A 79 -3.76 -24.12 31.60
CA ASP A 79 -4.83 -23.24 32.04
C ASP A 79 -5.82 -22.95 30.88
N PRO A 80 -7.15 -22.95 31.12
CA PRO A 80 -8.17 -22.58 30.13
C PRO A 80 -8.00 -21.18 29.53
N PHE A 81 -7.18 -20.33 30.15
CA PHE A 81 -6.78 -19.04 29.59
C PHE A 81 -6.19 -19.15 28.17
N PHE A 82 -5.23 -20.07 27.93
CA PHE A 82 -4.51 -20.08 26.66
C PHE A 82 -5.37 -20.49 25.45
N PRO A 83 -6.18 -21.58 25.51
CA PRO A 83 -7.09 -21.91 24.43
C PRO A 83 -8.05 -20.76 24.11
N LEU A 84 -8.62 -20.13 25.14
CA LEU A 84 -9.53 -18.99 24.97
C LEU A 84 -8.81 -17.78 24.36
N PHE A 85 -7.61 -17.45 24.86
CA PHE A 85 -6.82 -16.35 24.32
C PHE A 85 -6.49 -16.56 22.84
N PHE A 86 -6.06 -17.77 22.45
CA PHE A 86 -5.76 -18.09 21.06
C PHE A 86 -7.00 -18.01 20.17
N ALA A 87 -8.15 -18.54 20.61
CA ALA A 87 -9.40 -18.46 19.87
C ALA A 87 -9.81 -17.00 19.63
N ILE A 88 -9.93 -16.20 20.70
CA ILE A 88 -10.31 -14.78 20.63
C ILE A 88 -9.35 -13.99 19.72
N LYS A 89 -8.04 -14.21 19.89
CA LYS A 89 -7.02 -13.49 19.12
C LYS A 89 -7.05 -13.88 17.65
N ARG A 90 -7.31 -15.14 17.31
CA ARG A 90 -7.50 -15.58 15.92
C ARG A 90 -8.70 -14.94 15.28
N ASP A 91 -9.84 -14.95 15.95
CA ASP A 91 -11.06 -14.35 15.43
C ASP A 91 -10.85 -12.87 15.12
N TYR A 92 -10.16 -12.16 16.02
CA TYR A 92 -9.74 -10.78 15.78
C TYR A 92 -8.80 -10.64 14.56
N LEU A 93 -7.79 -11.49 14.42
CA LEU A 93 -6.84 -11.43 13.31
C LEU A 93 -7.52 -11.77 11.97
N ASN A 94 -8.40 -12.76 11.96
CA ASN A 94 -9.19 -13.16 10.80
C ASN A 94 -10.14 -12.04 10.38
N HIS A 95 -10.88 -11.47 11.33
CA HIS A 95 -11.73 -10.31 11.08
C HIS A 95 -10.93 -9.13 10.48
N ARG A 96 -9.72 -8.86 10.96
CA ARG A 96 -8.86 -7.82 10.37
C ARG A 96 -8.40 -8.14 8.96
N LYS A 97 -8.06 -9.40 8.67
CA LYS A 97 -7.74 -9.85 7.31
C LYS A 97 -8.94 -9.67 6.39
N ASP A 98 -10.14 -10.01 6.85
CA ASP A 98 -11.38 -9.83 6.10
C ASP A 98 -11.68 -8.36 5.83
N LEU A 99 -11.57 -7.50 6.84
CA LEU A 99 -11.74 -6.06 6.64
C LEU A 99 -10.72 -5.50 5.64
N LYS A 100 -9.46 -5.95 5.70
CA LYS A 100 -8.42 -5.58 4.73
C LYS A 100 -8.80 -6.04 3.32
N ARG A 101 -9.20 -7.30 3.15
CA ARG A 101 -9.64 -7.88 1.87
C ARG A 101 -10.85 -7.15 1.29
N ARG A 102 -11.87 -6.87 2.12
CA ARG A 102 -13.06 -6.09 1.71
C ARG A 102 -12.69 -4.67 1.30
N ARG A 103 -11.76 -4.03 2.02
CA ARG A 103 -11.25 -2.70 1.66
C ARG A 103 -10.50 -2.74 0.33
N GLU A 104 -9.62 -3.69 0.12
CA GLU A 104 -8.87 -3.86 -1.13
C GLU A 104 -9.80 -4.14 -2.30
N SER A 105 -10.78 -5.03 -2.13
CA SER A 105 -11.79 -5.34 -3.15
C SER A 105 -12.61 -4.09 -3.52
N TYR A 106 -13.01 -3.30 -2.52
CA TYR A 106 -13.71 -2.03 -2.74
C TYR A 106 -12.86 -1.04 -3.53
N ILE A 107 -11.60 -0.85 -3.14
CA ILE A 107 -10.69 0.06 -3.82
C ILE A 107 -10.48 -0.38 -5.28
N LEU A 108 -10.26 -1.68 -5.52
CA LEU A 108 -10.09 -2.20 -6.87
C LEU A 108 -11.33 -2.00 -7.74
N ALA A 109 -12.53 -2.18 -7.18
CA ALA A 109 -13.78 -1.91 -7.90
C ALA A 109 -13.86 -0.44 -8.32
N ARG A 110 -13.60 0.50 -7.40
CA ARG A 110 -13.62 1.94 -7.68
C ARG A 110 -12.55 2.37 -8.68
N VAL A 111 -11.34 1.83 -8.59
CA VAL A 111 -10.27 2.13 -9.55
C VAL A 111 -10.61 1.63 -10.97
N ARG A 112 -11.38 0.54 -11.10
CA ARG A 112 -11.83 0.03 -12.41
C ARG A 112 -12.92 0.88 -13.04
N GLU A 113 -13.62 1.70 -12.27
CA GLU A 113 -14.63 2.65 -12.75
C GLU A 113 -14.00 3.97 -13.26
N LEU A 114 -12.69 4.17 -13.08
CA LEU A 114 -12.00 5.35 -13.60
C LEU A 114 -12.04 5.41 -15.12
N ASP A 115 -11.89 6.62 -15.65
CA ASP A 115 -11.70 6.84 -17.08
C ASP A 115 -10.60 5.91 -17.63
N PRO A 116 -10.83 5.21 -18.77
CA PRO A 116 -9.89 4.25 -19.32
C PRO A 116 -8.48 4.81 -19.56
N GLN A 117 -8.37 6.11 -19.91
CA GLN A 117 -7.08 6.77 -20.12
C GLN A 117 -6.31 6.92 -18.81
N ILE A 118 -7.00 7.38 -17.76
CA ILE A 118 -6.43 7.50 -16.42
C ILE A 118 -6.00 6.12 -15.91
N LEU A 119 -6.85 5.10 -16.05
CA LEU A 119 -6.56 3.75 -15.60
C LEU A 119 -5.34 3.16 -16.33
N ARG A 120 -5.27 3.34 -17.66
CA ARG A 120 -4.13 2.91 -18.47
C ARG A 120 -2.83 3.57 -18.00
N PHE A 121 -2.87 4.88 -17.73
CA PHE A 121 -1.69 5.59 -17.27
C PHE A 121 -1.27 5.15 -15.86
N ILE A 122 -2.21 4.97 -14.93
CA ILE A 122 -1.92 4.43 -13.58
C ILE A 122 -1.19 3.08 -13.67
N ARG A 123 -1.62 2.19 -14.57
CA ARG A 123 -0.96 0.88 -14.79
C ARG A 123 0.43 1.05 -15.37
N TYR A 124 0.57 1.89 -16.38
CA TYR A 124 1.87 2.21 -16.99
C TYR A 124 2.86 2.72 -15.93
N LEU A 125 2.47 3.67 -15.06
CA LEU A 125 3.33 4.19 -14.00
C LEU A 125 3.79 3.10 -13.02
N GLY A 126 2.91 2.15 -12.68
CA GLY A 126 3.26 1.01 -11.85
C GLY A 126 4.32 0.12 -12.51
N LYS A 127 4.13 -0.20 -13.80
CA LYS A 127 5.10 -0.98 -14.59
C LYS A 127 6.43 -0.25 -14.77
N LEU A 128 6.38 1.05 -15.00
CA LEU A 128 7.57 1.90 -15.11
C LEU A 128 8.41 1.81 -13.83
N GLU A 129 7.81 1.97 -12.65
CA GLU A 129 8.55 1.85 -11.40
C GLU A 129 9.08 0.42 -11.17
N GLN A 130 8.31 -0.62 -11.54
CA GLN A 130 8.78 -2.01 -11.48
C GLN A 130 10.05 -2.23 -12.31
N LYS A 131 10.13 -1.64 -13.52
CA LYS A 131 11.32 -1.72 -14.39
C LYS A 131 12.52 -0.98 -13.77
N LEU A 132 12.29 0.14 -13.08
CA LEU A 132 13.35 0.90 -12.42
C LEU A 132 13.88 0.19 -11.15
N ASN A 133 13.00 -0.51 -10.43
CA ASN A 133 13.32 -1.17 -9.17
C ASN A 133 13.70 -2.65 -9.38
N ALA A 134 14.95 -3.02 -9.13
CA ALA A 134 15.44 -4.40 -9.29
C ALA A 134 14.66 -5.45 -8.47
N ALA A 135 14.02 -5.05 -7.37
CA ALA A 135 13.20 -5.94 -6.56
C ALA A 135 11.75 -6.08 -7.09
N GLY A 136 11.39 -5.43 -8.19
CA GLY A 136 10.04 -5.45 -8.77
C GLY A 136 8.98 -4.77 -7.90
N LYS A 137 9.37 -3.93 -6.94
CA LYS A 137 8.45 -3.25 -6.01
C LYS A 137 8.11 -1.84 -6.48
N THR A 138 6.96 -1.33 -6.05
CA THR A 138 6.42 -0.03 -6.48
C THR A 138 6.16 0.95 -5.32
N PRO A 139 7.17 1.29 -4.51
CA PRO A 139 6.99 2.10 -3.30
C PRO A 139 6.55 3.56 -3.56
N VAL A 140 6.95 4.19 -4.67
CA VAL A 140 6.52 5.54 -5.03
C VAL A 140 5.07 5.50 -5.51
N TRP A 141 4.73 4.56 -6.38
CA TRP A 141 3.38 4.34 -6.88
C TRP A 141 2.39 4.04 -5.75
N GLU A 142 2.76 3.14 -4.83
CA GLU A 142 1.94 2.80 -3.65
C GLU A 142 1.67 4.03 -2.76
N LYS A 143 2.62 4.96 -2.69
CA LYS A 143 2.53 6.15 -1.85
C LYS A 143 1.75 7.30 -2.51
N THR A 144 1.91 7.48 -3.81
CA THR A 144 1.45 8.69 -4.53
C THR A 144 0.23 8.42 -5.39
N VAL A 145 0.22 7.31 -6.13
CA VAL A 145 -0.82 6.99 -7.12
C VAL A 145 -1.87 6.05 -6.54
N TYR A 146 -1.50 5.02 -5.78
CA TYR A 146 -2.48 4.05 -5.28
C TYR A 146 -3.40 4.65 -4.18
N PRO A 147 -4.73 4.52 -4.29
CA PRO A 147 -5.63 4.97 -3.25
C PRO A 147 -5.64 4.00 -2.06
N GLY A 148 -4.81 4.27 -1.04
CA GLY A 148 -4.67 3.41 0.15
C GLY A 148 -5.91 3.34 1.08
N SER A 149 -6.98 4.07 0.78
CA SER A 149 -8.21 4.13 1.59
C SER A 149 -9.46 4.16 0.70
N LYS A 150 -10.62 3.77 1.25
CA LYS A 150 -11.90 3.84 0.54
C LYS A 150 -12.23 5.27 0.13
N LYS A 151 -12.09 6.21 1.08
CA LYS A 151 -12.31 7.65 0.85
C LYS A 151 -11.50 8.18 -0.33
N ARG A 152 -10.20 7.85 -0.39
CA ARG A 152 -9.33 8.29 -1.49
C ARG A 152 -9.73 7.64 -2.83
N ALA A 153 -10.17 6.39 -2.81
CA ALA A 153 -10.68 5.74 -4.02
C ALA A 153 -11.98 6.41 -4.52
N ASP A 154 -12.85 6.84 -3.61
CA ASP A 154 -14.06 7.60 -3.96
C ASP A 154 -13.72 9.02 -4.47
N GLU A 155 -12.70 9.67 -3.88
CA GLU A 155 -12.18 10.96 -4.35
C GLU A 155 -11.65 10.88 -5.79
N TYR A 156 -10.98 9.77 -6.17
CA TYR A 156 -10.42 9.61 -7.51
C TYR A 156 -11.47 9.62 -8.63
N LEU A 157 -12.69 9.13 -8.36
CA LEU A 157 -13.80 9.20 -9.32
C LEU A 157 -14.29 10.62 -9.59
N ARG A 158 -13.95 11.55 -8.69
CA ARG A 158 -14.32 12.97 -8.79
C ARG A 158 -13.12 13.84 -9.13
N CYS A 159 -11.95 13.23 -9.37
CA CYS A 159 -10.74 13.99 -9.65
C CYS A 159 -10.86 14.73 -10.98
N SER A 160 -10.62 16.05 -10.95
CA SER A 160 -10.45 16.82 -12.17
C SER A 160 -9.14 16.47 -12.87
N LEU A 161 -9.01 16.86 -14.14
CA LEU A 161 -7.77 16.70 -14.89
C LEU A 161 -6.56 17.35 -14.18
N ASP A 162 -6.75 18.56 -13.61
CA ASP A 162 -5.70 19.27 -12.86
C ASP A 162 -5.24 18.49 -11.61
N GLN A 163 -6.18 17.84 -10.92
CA GLN A 163 -5.84 16.99 -9.77
C GLN A 163 -5.05 15.75 -10.21
N TRP A 164 -5.41 15.14 -11.34
CA TRP A 164 -4.64 14.04 -11.92
C TRP A 164 -3.23 14.47 -12.34
N ILE A 165 -3.10 15.63 -12.99
CA ILE A 165 -1.82 16.27 -13.34
C ILE A 165 -0.95 16.40 -12.09
N GLN A 166 -1.50 16.92 -10.98
CA GLN A 166 -0.75 17.07 -9.72
C GLN A 166 -0.32 15.74 -9.11
N ILE A 167 -1.20 14.73 -9.12
CA ILE A 167 -0.89 13.38 -8.63
C ILE A 167 0.28 12.78 -9.43
N PHE A 168 0.23 12.88 -10.77
CA PHE A 168 1.26 12.32 -11.63
C PHE A 168 2.57 13.08 -11.54
N ARG A 169 2.57 14.42 -11.47
CA ARG A 169 3.79 15.20 -11.19
C ARG A 169 4.44 14.78 -9.87
N SER A 170 3.64 14.62 -8.81
CA SER A 170 4.14 14.15 -7.50
C SER A 170 4.77 12.75 -7.58
N PHE A 171 4.26 11.89 -8.45
CA PHE A 171 4.86 10.58 -8.73
C PHE A 171 6.22 10.73 -9.43
N GLY A 172 6.31 11.57 -10.46
CA GLY A 172 7.56 11.90 -11.16
C GLY A 172 8.66 12.41 -10.23
N ASP A 173 8.33 13.40 -9.39
CA ASP A 173 9.24 13.93 -8.36
C ASP A 173 9.70 12.83 -7.40
N GLY A 174 8.79 11.93 -7.03
CA GLY A 174 9.08 10.79 -6.18
C GLY A 174 10.03 9.79 -6.83
N LEU A 175 9.87 9.53 -8.13
CA LEU A 175 10.76 8.68 -8.91
C LEU A 175 12.16 9.29 -9.00
N GLN A 176 12.28 10.57 -9.36
CA GLN A 176 13.57 11.26 -9.48
C GLN A 176 14.33 11.25 -8.14
N LYS A 177 13.65 11.54 -7.03
CA LYS A 177 14.25 11.51 -5.68
C LYS A 177 14.72 10.11 -5.27
N ARG A 178 13.95 9.08 -5.60
CA ARG A 178 14.24 7.70 -5.17
C ARG A 178 15.26 7.01 -6.08
N TYR A 179 15.25 7.33 -7.37
CA TYR A 179 16.04 6.66 -8.41
C TYR A 179 16.89 7.66 -9.22
N PRO A 180 17.73 8.51 -8.59
CA PRO A 180 18.39 9.63 -9.28
C PRO A 180 19.30 9.16 -10.43
N ARG A 181 20.00 8.02 -10.27
CA ARG A 181 20.89 7.47 -11.30
C ARG A 181 20.18 6.74 -12.44
N LYS A 182 18.89 6.46 -12.28
CA LYS A 182 18.03 5.81 -13.30
C LYS A 182 16.96 6.75 -13.84
N ALA A 183 16.93 8.00 -13.36
CA ALA A 183 15.97 9.00 -13.80
C ALA A 183 16.13 9.36 -15.29
N GLY A 184 17.31 9.14 -15.88
CA GLY A 184 17.53 9.25 -17.33
C GLY A 184 17.00 8.08 -18.17
N ILE A 185 16.54 6.97 -17.56
CA ILE A 185 16.04 5.78 -18.29
C ILE A 185 14.57 5.96 -18.72
N ALA A 186 13.85 6.87 -18.09
CA ALA A 186 12.54 7.30 -18.55
C ALA A 186 12.51 8.81 -18.47
N ASP A 187 12.58 9.45 -19.64
CA ASP A 187 12.34 10.87 -19.79
C ASP A 187 10.93 11.17 -19.24
N TRP A 188 10.89 11.57 -17.97
CA TRP A 188 9.65 11.78 -17.26
C TRP A 188 8.82 12.89 -17.92
N GLU A 189 9.47 13.86 -18.54
CA GLU A 189 8.80 14.94 -19.26
C GLU A 189 8.08 14.37 -20.49
N ARG A 190 8.73 13.49 -21.28
CA ARG A 190 8.07 12.78 -22.39
C ARG A 190 6.94 11.87 -21.91
N VAL A 191 7.13 11.14 -20.81
CA VAL A 191 6.07 10.30 -20.22
C VAL A 191 4.85 11.13 -19.81
N PHE A 192 5.10 12.26 -19.15
CA PHE A 192 4.04 13.16 -18.70
C PHE A 192 3.36 13.86 -19.87
N ALA A 193 4.11 14.28 -20.90
CA ALA A 193 3.58 14.84 -22.13
C ALA A 193 2.66 13.84 -22.87
N ALA A 194 3.04 12.56 -22.92
CA ALA A 194 2.20 11.50 -23.50
C ALA A 194 0.88 11.32 -22.73
N PHE A 195 0.87 11.56 -21.41
CA PHE A 195 -0.37 11.60 -20.64
C PHE A 195 -1.26 12.79 -21.00
N ILE A 196 -0.69 14.00 -21.05
CA ILE A 196 -1.44 15.23 -21.39
C ILE A 196 -2.10 15.11 -22.78
N LEU A 197 -1.45 14.42 -23.71
CA LEU A 197 -1.99 14.18 -25.05
C LEU A 197 -2.85 12.91 -25.18
N GLU A 198 -3.26 12.28 -24.07
CA GLU A 198 -4.07 11.06 -24.07
C GLU A 198 -3.47 9.92 -24.92
N CYS A 199 -2.14 9.88 -25.06
CA CYS A 199 -1.39 8.88 -25.81
C CYS A 199 -0.26 8.21 -25.00
N PRO A 200 -0.54 7.71 -23.78
CA PRO A 200 0.46 7.05 -22.96
C PRO A 200 1.14 5.88 -23.71
N PRO A 201 2.43 5.62 -23.43
CA PRO A 201 3.12 4.47 -24.00
C PRO A 201 2.39 3.17 -23.63
N GLY A 202 2.51 2.15 -24.49
CA GLY A 202 1.94 0.83 -24.19
C GLY A 202 2.49 0.27 -22.87
N GLU A 203 1.68 -0.51 -22.13
CA GLU A 203 2.04 -1.04 -20.80
C GLU A 203 3.39 -1.79 -20.80
N ASP A 204 3.71 -2.46 -21.92
CA ASP A 204 4.95 -3.22 -22.10
C ASP A 204 5.97 -2.52 -23.01
N SER A 205 5.55 -1.48 -23.75
CA SER A 205 6.37 -0.85 -24.77
C SER A 205 7.40 0.10 -24.16
N ALA A 206 8.66 -0.06 -24.56
CA ALA A 206 9.69 0.97 -24.37
C ALA A 206 9.52 2.14 -25.36
N HIS A 207 8.62 2.01 -26.34
CA HIS A 207 8.43 2.97 -27.41
C HIS A 207 7.38 4.00 -27.03
N TYR A 208 7.76 5.26 -27.19
CA TYR A 208 6.87 6.41 -27.12
C TYR A 208 5.83 6.36 -28.27
N PRO A 209 4.70 7.09 -28.14
CA PRO A 209 3.74 7.23 -29.23
C PRO A 209 4.43 7.74 -30.50
N ASP A 210 4.01 7.23 -31.66
CA ASP A 210 4.55 7.70 -32.95
C ASP A 210 4.07 9.11 -33.30
N GLU A 211 4.75 9.75 -34.26
CA GLU A 211 4.44 11.13 -34.65
C GLU A 211 3.01 11.28 -35.18
N ALA A 212 2.51 10.28 -35.91
CA ALA A 212 1.16 10.28 -36.46
C ALA A 212 0.11 10.32 -35.34
N LEU A 213 0.28 9.52 -34.29
CA LEU A 213 -0.58 9.47 -33.12
C LEU A 213 -0.52 10.79 -32.33
N VAL A 214 0.69 11.33 -32.11
CA VAL A 214 0.89 12.63 -31.43
C VAL A 214 0.16 13.74 -32.19
N ARG A 215 0.36 13.86 -33.51
CA ARG A 215 -0.31 14.87 -34.34
C ARG A 215 -1.82 14.71 -34.33
N ARG A 216 -2.33 13.47 -34.38
CA ARG A 216 -3.77 13.17 -34.34
C ARG A 216 -4.39 13.60 -33.00
N GLN A 217 -3.77 13.22 -31.88
CA GLN A 217 -4.30 13.59 -30.57
C GLN A 217 -4.19 15.08 -30.30
N TYR A 218 -3.07 15.70 -30.69
CA TYR A 218 -2.92 17.15 -30.59
C TYR A 218 -4.05 17.89 -31.32
N ARG A 219 -4.36 17.53 -32.57
CA ARG A 219 -5.46 18.17 -33.33
C ARG A 219 -6.82 18.00 -32.65
N LYS A 220 -7.09 16.82 -32.09
CA LYS A 220 -8.33 16.53 -31.36
C LYS A 220 -8.44 17.41 -30.10
N LEU A 221 -7.40 17.40 -29.28
CA LEU A 221 -7.40 18.08 -27.99
C LEU A 221 -7.28 19.61 -28.14
N SER A 222 -6.48 20.09 -29.09
CA SER A 222 -6.33 21.52 -29.34
C SER A 222 -7.67 22.16 -29.74
N LYS A 223 -8.48 21.48 -30.56
CA LYS A 223 -9.84 21.93 -30.92
C LYS A 223 -10.77 21.93 -29.70
N LEU A 224 -10.67 20.92 -28.84
CA LEU A 224 -11.52 20.81 -27.65
C LEU A 224 -11.23 21.92 -26.61
N TYR A 225 -9.95 22.23 -26.41
CA TYR A 225 -9.49 23.17 -25.39
C TYR A 225 -9.16 24.56 -25.94
N HIS A 226 -9.46 24.87 -27.20
CA HIS A 226 -9.11 26.17 -27.81
C HIS A 226 -9.81 27.34 -27.09
N PRO A 227 -9.10 28.42 -26.71
CA PRO A 227 -9.71 29.58 -26.05
C PRO A 227 -10.85 30.21 -26.86
N ASP A 228 -10.67 30.34 -28.19
CA ASP A 228 -11.68 30.93 -29.08
C ASP A 228 -12.99 30.11 -29.15
N SER A 229 -12.96 28.82 -28.78
CA SER A 229 -14.16 27.99 -28.65
C SER A 229 -14.65 27.87 -27.21
N GLY A 230 -14.20 28.75 -26.30
CA GLY A 230 -14.55 28.73 -24.88
C GLY A 230 -13.80 27.68 -24.05
N GLY A 231 -12.73 27.09 -24.60
CA GLY A 231 -11.90 26.10 -23.92
C GLY A 231 -10.95 26.72 -22.88
N ASN A 232 -10.42 25.88 -21.98
CA ASN A 232 -9.51 26.33 -20.93
C ASN A 232 -8.11 26.69 -21.51
N PRO A 233 -7.68 27.96 -21.41
CA PRO A 233 -6.39 28.40 -21.97
C PRO A 233 -5.17 27.70 -21.34
N GLU A 234 -5.22 27.36 -20.06
CA GLU A 234 -4.11 26.67 -19.39
C GLU A 234 -3.96 25.24 -19.92
N HIS A 235 -5.07 24.54 -20.13
CA HIS A 235 -5.05 23.20 -20.74
C HIS A 235 -4.55 23.25 -22.17
N PHE A 236 -4.96 24.25 -22.95
CA PHE A 236 -4.45 24.45 -24.31
C PHE A 236 -2.92 24.65 -24.34
N ARG A 237 -2.37 25.45 -23.42
CA ARG A 237 -0.92 25.63 -23.30
C ARG A 237 -0.21 24.33 -22.94
N LEU A 238 -0.74 23.55 -21.99
CA LEU A 238 -0.20 22.25 -21.63
C LEU A 238 -0.19 21.28 -22.81
N ILE A 239 -1.26 21.24 -23.60
CA ILE A 239 -1.38 20.41 -24.81
C ILE A 239 -0.33 20.81 -25.86
N LYS A 240 -0.10 22.12 -26.05
CA LYS A 240 0.93 22.62 -26.97
C LYS A 240 2.34 22.23 -26.51
N GLN A 241 2.65 22.46 -25.23
CA GLN A 241 3.93 22.07 -24.63
C GLN A 241 4.17 20.56 -24.74
N ALA A 242 3.15 19.76 -24.43
CA ALA A 242 3.24 18.30 -24.52
C ALA A 242 3.53 17.82 -25.96
N ARG A 243 2.91 18.45 -26.96
CA ARG A 243 3.23 18.17 -28.37
C ARG A 243 4.70 18.49 -28.65
N ASP A 244 5.16 19.68 -28.26
CA ASP A 244 6.51 20.14 -28.57
C ASP A 244 7.56 19.18 -27.99
N ILE A 245 7.43 18.80 -26.71
CA ILE A 245 8.28 17.81 -26.03
C ILE A 245 8.31 16.47 -26.78
N LEU A 246 7.14 15.94 -27.17
CA LEU A 246 7.09 14.65 -27.88
C LEU A 246 7.65 14.75 -29.30
N THR A 247 7.55 15.91 -29.95
CA THR A 247 8.03 16.09 -31.33
C THR A 247 9.52 16.39 -31.45
N GLU A 248 10.13 17.02 -30.44
CA GLU A 248 11.58 17.22 -30.39
C GLU A 248 12.32 15.88 -30.42
N GLY A 249 11.78 14.86 -29.74
CA GLY A 249 12.33 13.52 -29.72
C GLY A 249 12.25 12.73 -31.02
N PHE A 250 11.56 13.20 -32.07
CA PHE A 250 11.59 12.58 -33.40
C PHE A 250 12.67 13.17 -34.31
N ARG A 251 13.31 14.27 -33.91
CA ARG A 251 14.35 14.95 -34.69
C ARG A 251 15.76 14.46 -34.37
N GLU A 252 15.91 13.65 -33.32
CA GLU A 252 17.12 12.94 -32.90
C GLU A 252 17.18 11.55 -33.53
#